data_AF-A0A930TT89-F1
#
_entry.id   AF-A0A930TT89-F1
#
_cell.length_a   1.000
_cell.length_b   1.000
_cell.length_c   1.000
_cell.angle_alpha   90.00
_cell.angle_beta   90.00
_cell.angle_gamma   90.00
#
_symmetry.space_group_name_H-M   'P 1'
#
loop_
_entity.id
_entity.type
_entity.pdbx_description
1 polymer ?
#
loop_
_entity_poly.entity_id
_entity_poly.type
_entity_poly.pdbx_seq_one_letter_code
_entity_poly.pdbx_strand_id
1 'polypeptide(L)'
;MIRTGWGALPNQFETQVVRYIPLDLEAGVAEFPPGSGIRVPLRPFFGILAVAPLEPCSSIPPGRFGGNMDNRHLQAGSRVFLPILHPGALFSIGDGHSAQGDGEVDVTAIETSMDGTVTLTVRKDLATLDLTTPLAETPTHWITMGFAETLDGAFEQALSQMIGFLERFVGLSAEDAYVLCSLGIHFHVTQVVNRPQKGVHGMLPKAILPQAIAL
;
A
#
# COMPACT_ATOMS: atom_id res chain seq x y z
N MET A 1 -8.26 15.93 4.52
CA MET A 1 -8.32 17.19 5.32
C MET A 1 -7.21 18.10 4.83
N ILE A 2 -7.23 19.41 5.08
CA ILE A 2 -6.08 20.27 4.73
C ILE A 2 -5.26 20.54 5.99
N ARG A 3 -3.98 20.16 5.97
CA ARG A 3 -3.01 20.46 7.02
C ARG A 3 -1.91 21.38 6.45
N THR A 4 -1.83 22.62 6.96
CA THR A 4 -0.85 23.62 6.48
C THR A 4 0.58 23.09 6.57
N GLY A 5 1.37 23.25 5.51
CA GLY A 5 2.76 22.78 5.42
C GLY A 5 2.92 21.29 5.12
N TRP A 6 1.82 20.55 4.93
CA TRP A 6 1.81 19.12 4.62
C TRP A 6 1.07 18.84 3.30
N GLY A 7 1.12 17.57 2.86
CA GLY A 7 0.52 17.12 1.61
C GLY A 7 1.47 17.24 0.43
N ALA A 8 0.96 16.89 -0.75
CA ALA A 8 1.67 17.02 -2.03
C ALA A 8 1.92 18.48 -2.43
N LEU A 9 1.07 19.40 -1.96
CA LEU A 9 1.08 20.83 -2.28
C LEU A 9 1.15 21.68 -1.00
N PRO A 10 2.22 21.57 -0.20
CA PRO A 10 2.27 22.09 1.17
C PRO A 10 2.20 23.62 1.28
N ASN A 11 2.47 24.33 0.19
CA ASN A 11 2.53 25.78 0.13
C ASN A 11 1.32 26.41 -0.60
N GLN A 12 0.38 25.60 -1.12
CA GLN A 12 -0.75 26.11 -1.89
C GLN A 12 -2.00 26.34 -1.02
N PHE A 13 -2.18 25.52 0.02
CA PHE A 13 -3.32 25.60 0.92
C PHE A 13 -2.87 26.04 2.32
N GLU A 14 -2.98 27.34 2.58
CA GLU A 14 -2.44 27.96 3.80
C GLU A 14 -3.38 27.83 5.01
N THR A 15 -4.67 27.56 4.79
CA THR A 15 -5.67 27.42 5.86
C THR A 15 -5.88 25.95 6.20
N GLN A 16 -5.79 25.62 7.50
CA GLN A 16 -6.14 24.29 7.99
C GLN A 16 -7.65 24.07 7.90
N VAL A 17 -8.05 22.92 7.36
CA VAL A 17 -9.46 22.59 7.12
C VAL A 17 -9.74 21.15 7.53
N VAL A 18 -10.72 20.96 8.39
CA VAL A 18 -11.30 19.64 8.69
C VAL A 18 -12.65 19.52 7.98
N ARG A 19 -12.91 18.33 7.42
CA ARG A 19 -14.19 17.97 6.79
C ARG A 19 -14.67 16.69 7.43
N TYR A 20 -15.85 16.75 8.06
CA TYR A 20 -16.56 15.56 8.50
C TYR A 20 -17.40 15.07 7.32
N ILE A 21 -17.11 13.85 6.84
CA ILE A 21 -17.72 13.29 5.65
C ILE A 21 -18.65 12.15 6.09
N PRO A 22 -19.98 12.30 5.98
CA PRO A 22 -20.91 11.22 6.30
C PRO A 22 -20.70 10.02 5.36
N LEU A 23 -20.76 8.82 5.92
CA LEU A 23 -20.68 7.56 5.17
C LEU A 23 -22.09 7.00 4.99
N ASP A 24 -22.51 6.78 3.75
CA ASP A 24 -23.69 5.99 3.44
C ASP A 24 -23.25 4.53 3.28
N LEU A 25 -23.33 3.78 4.37
CA LEU A 25 -22.87 2.39 4.44
C LEU A 25 -23.78 1.43 3.67
N GLU A 26 -25.05 1.77 3.49
CA GLU A 26 -26.00 0.94 2.74
C GLU A 26 -25.72 1.08 1.23
N ALA A 27 -25.55 2.31 0.76
CA ALA A 27 -25.20 2.57 -0.64
C ALA A 27 -23.72 2.33 -0.96
N GLY A 28 -22.85 2.20 0.06
CA GLY A 28 -21.42 2.00 -0.11
C GLY A 28 -20.72 3.21 -0.73
N VAL A 29 -21.17 4.43 -0.41
CA VAL A 29 -20.61 5.68 -0.94
C VAL A 29 -20.49 6.76 0.15
N ALA A 30 -19.62 7.74 -0.09
CA ALA A 30 -19.61 9.03 0.61
C ALA A 30 -19.84 10.16 -0.41
N GLU A 31 -20.67 11.14 -0.08
CA GLU A 31 -20.87 12.31 -0.93
C GLU A 31 -19.95 13.45 -0.50
N PHE A 32 -19.17 14.01 -1.43
CA PHE A 32 -18.29 15.14 -1.12
C PHE A 32 -18.11 16.13 -2.27
N PRO A 33 -18.30 17.44 -2.03
CA PRO A 33 -18.88 18.04 -0.82
C PRO A 33 -20.35 17.63 -0.61
N PRO A 34 -20.93 17.79 0.59
CA PRO A 34 -22.34 17.52 0.83
C PRO A 34 -23.25 18.33 -0.12
N GLY A 35 -24.21 17.66 -0.77
CA GLY A 35 -25.13 18.26 -1.73
C GLY A 35 -24.55 18.50 -3.14
N SER A 36 -23.35 18.03 -3.42
CA SER A 36 -22.71 18.16 -4.74
C SER A 36 -23.15 17.09 -5.75
N GLY A 37 -23.71 15.98 -5.29
CA GLY A 37 -23.97 14.79 -6.11
C GLY A 37 -22.72 13.98 -6.48
N ILE A 38 -21.51 14.39 -6.06
CA ILE A 38 -20.27 13.67 -6.30
C ILE A 38 -20.15 12.54 -5.27
N ARG A 39 -20.22 11.28 -5.75
CA ARG A 39 -20.22 10.09 -4.91
C ARG A 39 -18.90 9.34 -5.02
N VAL A 40 -18.18 9.25 -3.90
CA VAL A 40 -16.94 8.50 -3.74
C VAL A 40 -17.27 7.08 -3.24
N PRO A 41 -16.91 6.01 -3.97
CA PRO A 41 -17.15 4.65 -3.51
C PRO A 41 -16.35 4.32 -2.24
N LEU A 42 -16.99 3.68 -1.27
CA LEU A 42 -16.32 3.16 -0.09
C LEU A 42 -15.60 1.86 -0.43
N ARG A 43 -14.30 1.82 -0.14
CA ARG A 43 -13.41 0.68 -0.36
C ARG A 43 -12.50 0.57 0.86
N PRO A 44 -13.04 0.08 2.00
CA PRO A 44 -12.36 0.18 3.28
C PRO A 44 -11.09 -0.68 3.34
N PHE A 45 -10.04 -0.13 3.94
CA PHE A 45 -8.78 -0.82 4.24
C PHE A 45 -8.08 -0.17 5.43
N PHE A 46 -7.00 -0.80 5.91
CA PHE A 46 -6.10 -0.25 6.93
C PHE A 46 -4.84 0.30 6.26
N GLY A 47 -4.53 1.58 6.47
CA GLY A 47 -3.31 2.24 5.99
C GLY A 47 -2.04 1.68 6.64
N ILE A 48 -2.14 1.31 7.93
CA ILE A 48 -1.06 0.71 8.72
C ILE A 48 -1.24 -0.79 8.88
N LEU A 49 -0.28 -1.55 8.35
CA LEU A 49 -0.07 -2.98 8.63
C LEU A 49 1.42 -3.18 8.88
N ALA A 50 1.83 -3.56 10.09
CA ALA A 50 3.23 -3.56 10.47
C ALA A 50 3.62 -4.74 11.36
N VAL A 51 4.87 -5.17 11.23
CA VAL A 51 5.60 -5.89 12.27
C VAL A 51 6.49 -4.92 13.05
N ALA A 52 7.01 -5.31 14.21
CA ALA A 52 7.97 -4.45 14.90
C ALA A 52 9.22 -4.21 14.02
N PRO A 53 9.65 -2.95 13.86
CA PRO A 53 10.89 -2.60 13.16
C PRO A 53 12.12 -3.04 13.98
N LEU A 54 13.29 -3.14 13.33
CA LEU A 54 14.55 -3.47 14.02
C LEU A 54 14.88 -2.47 15.13
N GLU A 55 14.64 -1.18 14.86
CA GLU A 55 14.81 -0.08 15.81
C GLU A 55 13.49 0.69 15.95
N PRO A 56 13.16 1.24 17.12
CA PRO A 56 11.96 2.06 17.30
C PRO A 56 11.90 3.22 16.29
N CYS A 57 10.74 3.39 15.65
CA CYS A 57 10.53 4.45 14.66
C CYS A 57 9.15 5.10 14.82
N SER A 58 8.95 6.23 14.13
CA SER A 58 7.63 6.83 13.98
C SER A 58 6.70 5.87 13.20
N SER A 59 5.40 5.93 13.46
CA SER A 59 4.39 5.23 12.68
C SER A 59 4.10 5.92 11.33
N ILE A 60 4.69 7.09 11.05
CA ILE A 60 4.41 7.86 9.83
C ILE A 60 5.05 7.24 8.58
N PRO A 61 6.39 7.02 8.50
CA PRO A 61 6.96 6.48 7.28
C PRO A 61 6.76 4.96 7.17
N PRO A 62 6.39 4.42 6.00
CA PRO A 62 6.49 3.00 5.73
C PRO A 62 7.95 2.55 5.61
N GLY A 63 8.16 1.24 5.61
CA GLY A 63 9.46 0.64 5.36
C GLY A 63 9.40 -0.88 5.22
N ARG A 64 10.55 -1.53 5.40
CA ARG A 64 10.69 -2.99 5.34
C ARG A 64 9.69 -3.74 6.22
N PHE A 65 9.35 -3.15 7.36
CA PHE A 65 8.44 -3.70 8.37
C PHE A 65 6.95 -3.50 8.03
N GLY A 66 6.61 -2.93 6.86
CA GLY A 66 5.26 -2.44 6.57
C GLY A 66 5.12 -0.99 7.03
N GLY A 67 4.24 -0.75 7.99
CA GLY A 67 3.98 0.60 8.51
C GLY A 67 2.87 1.30 7.73
N ASN A 68 2.96 2.63 7.62
CA ASN A 68 1.97 3.47 6.91
C ASN A 68 2.11 3.35 5.39
N MET A 69 1.65 2.22 4.86
CA MET A 69 1.81 1.91 3.44
C MET A 69 0.79 2.67 2.60
N ASP A 70 -0.42 2.89 3.14
CA ASP A 70 -1.51 3.61 2.48
C ASP A 70 -1.82 3.07 1.09
N ASN A 71 -1.70 1.75 0.96
CA ASN A 71 -2.02 1.06 -0.27
C ASN A 71 -3.48 0.63 -0.27
N ARG A 72 -4.31 1.40 -0.99
CA ARG A 72 -5.76 1.17 -1.14
C ARG A 72 -6.15 -0.20 -1.68
N HIS A 73 -5.22 -1.01 -2.19
CA HIS A 73 -5.49 -2.37 -2.66
C HIS A 73 -5.40 -3.43 -1.55
N LEU A 74 -4.98 -3.06 -0.33
CA LEU A 74 -4.89 -3.95 0.83
C LEU A 74 -6.24 -4.11 1.55
N GLN A 75 -7.27 -4.45 0.77
CA GLN A 75 -8.65 -4.62 1.23
C GLN A 75 -8.91 -6.05 1.76
N ALA A 76 -10.13 -6.29 2.26
CA ALA A 76 -10.59 -7.63 2.59
C ALA A 76 -10.38 -8.61 1.41
N GLY A 77 -9.81 -9.78 1.70
CA GLY A 77 -9.43 -10.77 0.70
C GLY A 77 -7.98 -10.64 0.20
N SER A 78 -7.27 -9.58 0.57
CA SER A 78 -5.84 -9.44 0.31
C SER A 78 -4.99 -10.16 1.37
N ARG A 79 -3.77 -10.55 0.98
CA ARG A 79 -2.74 -11.11 1.84
C ARG A 79 -1.53 -10.20 1.78
N VAL A 80 -0.91 -9.93 2.93
CA VAL A 80 0.33 -9.13 3.02
C VAL A 80 1.40 -9.98 3.67
N PHE A 81 2.56 -10.01 3.04
CA PHE A 81 3.74 -10.73 3.48
C PHE A 81 4.73 -9.73 4.05
N LEU A 82 4.96 -9.84 5.36
CA LEU A 82 5.88 -9.01 6.11
C LEU A 82 7.04 -9.88 6.63
N PRO A 83 8.29 -9.37 6.63
CA PRO A 83 9.39 -10.09 7.24
C PRO A 83 9.18 -10.19 8.76
N ILE A 84 9.68 -11.25 9.40
CA ILE A 84 9.70 -11.34 10.86
C ILE A 84 11.06 -10.83 11.34
N LEU A 85 11.07 -9.62 11.91
CA LEU A 85 12.29 -8.94 12.36
C LEU A 85 12.60 -9.18 13.85
N HIS A 86 11.58 -9.56 14.62
CA HIS A 86 11.67 -9.89 16.04
C HIS A 86 10.87 -11.16 16.37
N PRO A 87 11.23 -11.91 17.42
CA PRO A 87 10.43 -13.03 17.90
C PRO A 87 8.97 -12.63 18.14
N GLY A 88 8.05 -13.43 17.61
CA GLY A 88 6.60 -13.16 17.70
C GLY A 88 6.09 -12.11 16.72
N ALA A 89 6.95 -11.54 15.86
CA ALA A 89 6.66 -10.49 14.88
C ALA A 89 6.18 -9.14 15.46
N LEU A 90 5.44 -9.17 16.58
CA LEU A 90 4.88 -8.00 17.26
C LEU A 90 4.02 -7.16 16.29
N PHE A 91 3.09 -7.84 15.63
CA PHE A 91 2.22 -7.25 14.61
C PHE A 91 1.30 -6.17 15.18
N SER A 92 1.13 -5.08 14.43
CA SER A 92 0.18 -4.00 14.69
C SER A 92 -0.57 -3.61 13.41
N ILE A 93 -1.79 -3.11 13.60
CA ILE A 93 -2.72 -2.69 12.54
C ILE A 93 -3.48 -1.44 13.00
N GLY A 94 -3.79 -0.54 12.07
CA GLY A 94 -4.55 0.67 12.38
C GLY A 94 -4.74 1.54 11.15
N ASP A 95 -5.14 2.79 11.38
CA ASP A 95 -5.36 3.80 10.34
C ASP A 95 -6.46 3.39 9.35
N GLY A 96 -7.71 3.34 9.83
CA GLY A 96 -8.84 2.88 9.04
C GLY A 96 -9.26 3.92 8.01
N HIS A 97 -9.20 3.56 6.73
CA HIS A 97 -9.59 4.44 5.63
C HIS A 97 -10.86 3.92 4.97
N SER A 98 -11.94 4.71 4.93
CA SER A 98 -13.17 4.33 4.21
C SER A 98 -13.04 4.46 2.69
N ALA A 99 -12.23 5.43 2.24
CA ALA A 99 -11.86 5.61 0.85
C ALA A 99 -10.56 6.42 0.75
N GLN A 100 -9.67 5.99 -0.14
CA GLN A 100 -8.43 6.70 -0.49
C GLN A 100 -8.18 6.58 -2.00
N GLY A 101 -7.62 7.62 -2.58
CA GLY A 101 -7.04 7.59 -3.93
C GLY A 101 -5.55 7.22 -3.91
N ASP A 102 -5.02 6.83 -5.06
CA ASP A 102 -3.57 6.71 -5.25
C ASP A 102 -2.90 8.07 -5.00
N GLY A 103 -1.89 8.08 -4.13
CA GLY A 103 -1.10 9.26 -3.79
C GLY A 103 -1.47 9.95 -2.48
N GLU A 104 -2.67 9.75 -1.93
CA GLU A 104 -3.10 10.34 -0.64
C GLU A 104 -2.73 11.84 -0.51
N VAL A 105 -3.10 12.61 -1.53
CA VAL A 105 -2.41 13.88 -1.85
C VAL A 105 -2.52 14.97 -0.77
N ASP A 106 -3.56 14.95 0.06
CA ASP A 106 -3.80 15.95 1.10
C ASP A 106 -3.52 15.44 2.52
N VAL A 107 -2.66 14.42 2.66
CA VAL A 107 -2.18 13.81 3.93
C VAL A 107 -3.09 12.73 4.51
N THR A 108 -4.36 12.70 4.14
CA THR A 108 -5.33 11.82 4.80
C THR A 108 -6.28 11.22 3.79
N ALA A 109 -6.86 10.08 4.14
CA ALA A 109 -8.00 9.51 3.47
C ALA A 109 -9.33 10.07 4.03
N ILE A 110 -10.44 9.38 3.73
CA ILE A 110 -11.62 9.43 4.60
C ILE A 110 -11.34 8.58 5.84
N GLU A 111 -10.69 9.20 6.83
CA GLU A 111 -10.32 8.58 8.10
C GLU A 111 -11.54 8.13 8.89
N THR A 112 -11.52 6.90 9.39
CA THR A 112 -12.59 6.35 10.23
C THR A 112 -12.08 5.34 11.24
N SER A 113 -12.87 5.11 12.30
CA SER A 113 -12.72 3.90 13.11
C SER A 113 -13.21 2.70 12.30
N MET A 114 -12.51 1.57 12.40
CA MET A 114 -12.82 0.37 11.63
C MET A 114 -12.57 -0.89 12.45
N ASP A 115 -13.51 -1.83 12.35
CA ASP A 115 -13.35 -3.18 12.86
C ASP A 115 -12.88 -4.10 11.73
N GLY A 116 -11.78 -4.80 11.95
CA GLY A 116 -11.18 -5.72 10.98
C GLY A 116 -10.88 -7.08 11.59
N THR A 117 -11.09 -8.15 10.82
CA THR A 117 -10.63 -9.49 11.19
C THR A 117 -9.47 -9.88 10.29
N VAL A 118 -8.33 -10.20 10.90
CA VAL A 118 -7.13 -10.66 10.20
C VAL A 118 -6.72 -12.06 10.67
N THR A 119 -6.14 -12.84 9.77
CA THR A 119 -5.50 -14.12 10.11
C THR A 119 -4.00 -13.98 9.99
N LEU A 120 -3.28 -14.23 11.07
CA LEU A 120 -1.81 -14.21 11.08
C LEU A 120 -1.29 -15.65 10.90
N THR A 121 -0.46 -15.87 9.88
CA THR A 121 0.14 -17.18 9.59
C THR A 121 1.64 -17.04 9.46
N VAL A 122 2.39 -17.86 10.21
CA VAL A 122 3.85 -17.89 10.12
C VAL A 122 4.28 -18.75 8.93
N ARG A 123 4.98 -18.15 7.96
CA ARG A 123 5.43 -18.78 6.72
C ARG A 123 6.91 -19.14 6.75
N LYS A 124 7.24 -20.23 7.45
CA LYS A 124 8.63 -20.72 7.59
C LYS A 124 9.24 -21.18 6.27
N ASP A 125 8.40 -21.64 5.36
CA ASP A 125 8.76 -22.03 4.00
C ASP A 125 9.25 -20.85 3.14
N LEU A 126 8.94 -19.61 3.55
CA LEU A 126 9.45 -18.38 2.93
C LEU A 126 10.63 -17.75 3.69
N ALA A 127 11.23 -18.45 4.65
CA ALA A 127 12.29 -17.88 5.49
C ALA A 127 13.54 -17.45 4.70
N THR A 128 13.77 -18.02 3.52
CA THR A 128 14.88 -17.63 2.63
C THR A 128 14.55 -16.43 1.75
N LEU A 129 13.30 -15.98 1.73
CA LEU A 129 12.87 -14.78 1.00
C LEU A 129 13.26 -13.55 1.82
N ASP A 130 14.35 -12.90 1.41
CA ASP A 130 14.77 -11.62 1.99
C ASP A 130 13.87 -10.47 1.50
N LEU A 131 12.68 -10.35 2.11
CA LEU A 131 11.77 -9.24 1.85
C LEU A 131 12.38 -7.95 2.40
N THR A 132 12.86 -7.10 1.50
CA THR A 132 13.34 -5.74 1.80
C THR A 132 12.22 -4.70 1.76
N THR A 133 11.10 -5.02 1.12
CA THR A 133 9.81 -4.33 1.23
C THR A 133 8.66 -5.35 1.33
N PRO A 134 7.47 -4.93 1.80
CA PRO A 134 6.28 -5.78 1.82
C PRO A 134 5.89 -6.27 0.42
N LEU A 135 5.45 -7.52 0.35
CA LEU A 135 4.79 -8.11 -0.81
C LEU A 135 3.31 -8.28 -0.47
N ALA A 136 2.43 -8.06 -1.43
CA ALA A 136 1.00 -8.31 -1.24
C ALA A 136 0.38 -9.09 -2.39
N GLU A 137 -0.74 -9.72 -2.09
CA GLU A 137 -1.55 -10.49 -3.02
C GLU A 137 -3.00 -10.06 -2.86
N THR A 138 -3.67 -9.73 -3.97
CA THR A 138 -5.13 -9.56 -4.00
C THR A 138 -5.73 -10.75 -4.76
N PRO A 139 -7.07 -10.88 -4.84
CA PRO A 139 -7.68 -11.93 -5.68
C PRO A 139 -7.19 -11.91 -7.14
N THR A 140 -6.81 -10.74 -7.66
CA THR A 140 -6.50 -10.54 -9.08
C THR A 140 -5.05 -10.17 -9.38
N HIS A 141 -4.27 -9.72 -8.40
CA HIS A 141 -2.91 -9.22 -8.61
C HIS A 141 -1.91 -9.70 -7.58
N TRP A 142 -0.64 -9.76 -7.97
CA TRP A 142 0.50 -9.65 -7.07
C TRP A 142 0.96 -8.19 -7.02
N ILE A 143 1.39 -7.73 -5.85
CA ILE A 143 1.77 -6.35 -5.62
C ILE A 143 3.15 -6.28 -4.96
N THR A 144 4.11 -5.70 -5.66
CA THR A 144 5.41 -5.30 -5.06
C THR A 144 5.38 -3.83 -4.69
N MET A 145 6.18 -3.44 -3.70
CA MET A 145 6.20 -2.07 -3.20
C MET A 145 7.62 -1.53 -3.12
N GLY A 146 7.74 -0.21 -3.28
CA GLY A 146 8.96 0.55 -3.05
C GLY A 146 8.65 1.80 -2.22
N PHE A 147 9.56 2.12 -1.30
CA PHE A 147 9.53 3.26 -0.43
C PHE A 147 10.87 3.98 -0.49
N ALA A 148 10.87 5.25 -0.91
CA ALA A 148 12.07 6.07 -0.98
C ALA A 148 11.75 7.57 -0.79
N GLU A 149 12.78 8.40 -0.63
CA GLU A 149 12.60 9.86 -0.48
C GLU A 149 11.98 10.54 -1.71
N THR A 150 12.17 9.95 -2.90
CA THR A 150 11.62 10.42 -4.17
C THR A 150 10.71 9.37 -4.80
N LEU A 151 9.80 9.81 -5.68
CA LEU A 151 8.97 8.89 -6.45
C LEU A 151 9.80 8.04 -7.40
N ASP A 152 10.85 8.61 -7.99
CA ASP A 152 11.76 7.88 -8.87
C ASP A 152 12.46 6.74 -8.13
N GLY A 153 12.99 7.01 -6.93
CA GLY A 153 13.62 5.96 -6.11
C GLY A 153 12.63 4.90 -5.64
N ALA A 154 11.40 5.30 -5.31
CA ALA A 154 10.35 4.37 -4.92
C ALA A 154 9.91 3.49 -6.10
N PHE A 155 9.85 4.06 -7.30
CA PHE A 155 9.56 3.35 -8.54
C PHE A 155 10.66 2.35 -8.88
N GLU A 156 11.94 2.77 -8.87
CA GLU A 156 13.09 1.90 -9.10
C GLU A 156 13.09 0.71 -8.14
N GLN A 157 12.79 0.96 -6.85
CA GLN A 157 12.69 -0.11 -5.88
C GLN A 157 11.50 -1.04 -6.18
N ALA A 158 10.29 -0.52 -6.39
CA ALA A 158 9.11 -1.36 -6.69
C ALA A 158 9.30 -2.23 -7.93
N LEU A 159 9.94 -1.68 -8.97
CA LEU A 159 10.30 -2.37 -10.20
C LEU A 159 11.35 -3.46 -9.96
N SER A 160 12.43 -3.15 -9.24
CA SER A 160 13.46 -4.13 -8.88
C SER A 160 12.87 -5.32 -8.13
N GLN A 161 11.95 -5.05 -7.19
CA GLN A 161 11.23 -6.12 -6.49
C GLN A 161 10.34 -6.95 -7.42
N MET A 162 9.68 -6.32 -8.39
CA MET A 162 8.84 -7.04 -9.35
C MET A 162 9.67 -7.96 -10.25
N ILE A 163 10.82 -7.50 -10.72
CA ILE A 163 11.75 -8.31 -11.48
C ILE A 163 12.20 -9.52 -10.64
N GLY A 164 12.66 -9.29 -9.40
CA GLY A 164 13.07 -10.38 -8.51
C GLY A 164 11.94 -11.35 -8.17
N PHE A 165 10.69 -10.86 -8.08
CA PHE A 165 9.50 -11.70 -7.91
C PHE A 165 9.27 -12.59 -9.14
N LEU A 166 9.33 -12.03 -10.35
CA LEU A 166 9.15 -12.77 -11.60
C LEU A 166 10.27 -13.81 -11.81
N GLU A 167 11.53 -13.45 -11.56
CA GLU A 167 12.64 -14.40 -11.65
C GLU A 167 12.44 -15.58 -10.69
N ARG A 168 12.05 -15.30 -9.45
CA ARG A 168 11.96 -16.33 -8.40
C ARG A 168 10.75 -17.23 -8.53
N PHE A 169 9.58 -16.66 -8.83
CA PHE A 169 8.31 -17.36 -8.75
C PHE A 169 7.70 -17.71 -10.10
N VAL A 170 8.14 -17.05 -11.17
CA VAL A 170 7.73 -17.37 -12.55
C VAL A 170 8.86 -18.06 -13.33
N GLY A 171 10.12 -17.86 -12.93
CA GLY A 171 11.29 -18.46 -13.58
C GLY A 171 11.74 -17.73 -14.84
N LEU A 172 11.40 -16.45 -14.98
CA LEU A 172 11.88 -15.62 -16.09
C LEU A 172 13.35 -15.25 -15.92
N SER A 173 14.03 -14.96 -17.02
CA SER A 173 15.32 -14.24 -16.97
C SER A 173 15.09 -12.80 -16.50
N ALA A 174 16.11 -12.17 -15.91
CA ALA A 174 16.04 -10.76 -15.52
C ALA A 174 15.65 -9.83 -16.69
N GLU A 175 16.17 -10.11 -17.89
CA GLU A 175 15.90 -9.34 -19.10
C GLU A 175 14.42 -9.48 -19.54
N ASP A 176 13.90 -10.70 -19.59
CA ASP A 176 12.51 -10.96 -19.95
C ASP A 176 11.54 -10.43 -18.89
N ALA A 177 11.88 -10.57 -17.60
CA ALA A 177 11.11 -10.02 -16.49
C ALA A 177 11.03 -8.50 -16.60
N TYR A 178 12.15 -7.83 -16.92
CA TYR A 178 12.17 -6.38 -17.08
C TYR A 178 11.34 -5.93 -18.30
N VAL A 179 11.44 -6.64 -19.43
CA VAL A 179 10.58 -6.38 -20.60
C VAL A 179 9.11 -6.61 -20.25
N LEU A 180 8.76 -7.69 -19.56
CA LEU A 180 7.39 -7.97 -19.14
C LEU A 180 6.83 -6.89 -18.21
N CYS A 181 7.66 -6.34 -17.32
CA CYS A 181 7.27 -5.20 -16.48
C CYS A 181 6.75 -4.03 -17.33
N SER A 182 7.40 -3.74 -18.46
CA SER A 182 6.98 -2.68 -19.38
C SER A 182 5.71 -3.04 -20.17
N LEU A 183 5.52 -4.33 -20.50
CA LEU A 183 4.43 -4.78 -21.36
C LEU A 183 3.10 -5.00 -20.64
N GLY A 184 3.13 -5.39 -19.36
CA GLY A 184 1.93 -5.92 -18.70
C GLY A 184 1.79 -5.65 -17.20
N ILE A 185 2.70 -4.89 -16.59
CA ILE A 185 2.65 -4.55 -15.16
C ILE A 185 2.33 -3.07 -15.00
N HIS A 186 1.41 -2.77 -14.09
CA HIS A 186 0.98 -1.39 -13.84
C HIS A 186 1.64 -0.86 -12.57
N PHE A 187 2.37 0.25 -12.69
CA PHE A 187 2.96 0.92 -11.54
C PHE A 187 2.14 2.14 -11.15
N HIS A 188 1.88 2.24 -9.85
CA HIS A 188 0.97 3.22 -9.26
C HIS A 188 1.66 3.93 -8.10
N VAL A 189 1.39 5.22 -7.93
CA VAL A 189 1.82 5.95 -6.74
C VAL A 189 0.93 5.52 -5.58
N THR A 190 1.55 4.99 -4.52
CA THR A 190 0.82 4.55 -3.33
C THR A 190 0.40 5.76 -2.50
N GLN A 191 1.38 6.53 -2.04
CA GLN A 191 1.23 7.76 -1.25
C GLN A 191 2.42 8.68 -1.50
N VAL A 192 2.26 10.00 -1.30
CA VAL A 192 3.34 10.99 -1.45
C VAL A 192 3.61 11.83 -0.20
N VAL A 193 2.97 11.49 0.91
CA VAL A 193 2.81 12.36 2.09
C VAL A 193 3.49 11.83 3.35
N ASN A 194 3.91 10.56 3.38
CA ASN A 194 4.48 9.90 4.57
C ASN A 194 5.98 10.14 4.75
N ARG A 195 6.33 11.40 4.99
CA ARG A 195 7.73 11.84 5.07
C ARG A 195 8.56 11.01 6.09
N PRO A 196 9.81 10.65 5.74
CA PRO A 196 10.51 11.02 4.51
C PRO A 196 10.20 10.15 3.29
N GLN A 197 9.34 9.13 3.40
CA GLN A 197 9.16 8.09 2.39
C GLN A 197 7.91 8.32 1.52
N LYS A 198 8.09 8.34 0.20
CA LYS A 198 7.02 8.21 -0.79
C LYS A 198 6.89 6.76 -1.22
N GLY A 199 5.71 6.36 -1.67
CA GLY A 199 5.42 4.98 -2.06
C GLY A 199 5.05 4.84 -3.53
N VAL A 200 5.57 3.80 -4.17
CA VAL A 200 5.10 3.29 -5.47
C VAL A 200 4.87 1.79 -5.33
N HIS A 201 3.88 1.24 -6.03
CA HIS A 201 3.63 -0.18 -6.07
C HIS A 201 3.41 -0.68 -7.51
N GLY A 202 3.95 -1.86 -7.81
CA GLY A 202 3.75 -2.56 -9.08
C GLY A 202 2.67 -3.62 -8.95
N MET A 203 1.69 -3.60 -9.84
CA MET A 203 0.56 -4.54 -9.88
C MET A 203 0.72 -5.49 -11.06
N LEU A 204 1.08 -6.74 -10.77
CA LEU A 204 1.15 -7.84 -11.74
C LEU A 204 -0.22 -8.54 -11.82
N PRO A 205 -0.96 -8.45 -12.93
CA PRO A 205 -2.23 -9.14 -13.07
C PRO A 205 -2.01 -10.65 -13.10
N LYS A 206 -2.68 -11.42 -12.25
CA LYS A 206 -2.55 -12.88 -12.24
C LYS A 206 -3.02 -13.51 -13.56
N ALA A 207 -3.93 -12.84 -14.27
CA ALA A 207 -4.51 -13.32 -15.53
C ALA A 207 -3.51 -13.39 -16.70
N ILE A 208 -2.37 -12.69 -16.63
CA ILE A 208 -1.35 -12.78 -17.67
C ILE A 208 -0.35 -13.93 -17.43
N LEU A 209 -0.41 -14.57 -16.26
CA LEU A 209 0.45 -15.70 -15.93
C LEU A 209 -0.18 -17.01 -16.39
N PRO A 210 0.60 -17.93 -16.97
CA PRO A 210 0.08 -19.22 -17.43
C PRO A 210 -0.30 -20.16 -16.27
N GLN A 211 0.21 -19.90 -15.07
CA GLN A 211 -0.02 -20.71 -13.88
C GLN A 211 -0.18 -19.79 -12.66
N ALA A 212 -0.99 -20.22 -11.70
CA ALA A 212 -1.10 -19.53 -10.43
C ALA A 212 0.18 -19.70 -9.61
N ILE A 213 0.69 -18.59 -9.10
CA ILE A 213 1.74 -18.61 -8.07
C ILE A 213 1.06 -18.89 -6.73
N ALA A 214 1.53 -19.90 -6.00
CA ALA A 214 1.04 -20.20 -4.67
C ALA A 214 2.13 -19.89 -3.64
N LEU A 215 1.84 -18.90 -2.79
CA LEU A 215 2.50 -18.71 -1.48
C LEU A 215 1.53 -19.35 -0.33
#